data_AF-A0A1I1A4W3-F1
#
_entry.id   AF-A0A1I1A4W3-F1
#
_cell.length_a   1.000
_cell.length_b   1.000
_cell.length_c   1.000
_cell.angle_alpha   90.00
_cell.angle_beta   90.00
_cell.angle_gamma   90.00
#
_symmetry.space_group_name_H-M   'P 1'
#
loop_
_entity.id
_entity.type
_entity.pdbx_description
1 polymer ?
#
loop_
_entity_poly.entity_id
_entity_poly.type
_entity_poly.pdbx_seq_one_letter_code
_entity_poly.pdbx_strand_id
1 'polypeptide(L)'
;MTVEDMKALQMDQTNLQARAFVPMFIEVLDVAHLSDEQGEALGRLSKWDYLDEVEASQPLIFHRWMNEIEKLLYDNEFPEEVMEFLAAKARLRISF
;
A
#
# COMPACT_ATOMS: atom_id res chain seq x y z
N MET A 1 -22.39 17.73 -11.78
CA MET A 1 -22.28 16.60 -10.84
C MET A 1 -23.69 16.08 -10.60
N THR A 2 -23.95 14.86 -11.02
CA THR A 2 -25.23 14.15 -10.86
C THR A 2 -25.21 13.32 -9.57
N VAL A 3 -26.37 12.81 -9.16
CA VAL A 3 -26.46 11.88 -8.02
C VAL A 3 -25.59 10.63 -8.26
N GLU A 4 -25.46 10.22 -9.51
CA GLU A 4 -24.64 9.09 -9.95
C GLU A 4 -23.14 9.41 -9.91
N ASP A 5 -22.73 10.65 -10.25
CA ASP A 5 -21.35 11.11 -10.03
C ASP A 5 -21.00 11.13 -8.53
N MET A 6 -21.95 11.50 -7.67
CA MET A 6 -21.75 11.51 -6.21
C MET A 6 -21.70 10.10 -5.61
N LYS A 7 -22.45 9.14 -6.17
CA LYS A 7 -22.36 7.71 -5.79
C LYS A 7 -21.07 7.06 -6.28
N ALA A 8 -20.60 7.42 -7.47
CA ALA A 8 -19.31 6.96 -8.00
C ALA A 8 -18.14 7.42 -7.12
N LEU A 9 -18.20 8.65 -6.59
CA LEU A 9 -17.26 9.16 -5.59
C LEU A 9 -17.31 8.41 -4.24
N GLN A 10 -18.47 7.86 -3.84
CA GLN A 10 -18.60 7.05 -2.62
C GLN A 10 -18.11 5.61 -2.79
N MET A 11 -17.99 5.14 -4.04
CA MET A 11 -17.45 3.82 -4.42
C MET A 11 -15.98 3.92 -4.83
N ASP A 12 -15.28 5.01 -4.48
CA ASP A 12 -13.90 5.24 -4.90
C ASP A 12 -12.97 4.22 -4.25
N GLN A 13 -12.75 3.11 -4.95
CA GLN A 13 -11.78 2.05 -4.62
C GLN A 13 -10.34 2.50 -4.95
N THR A 14 -10.10 3.77 -5.25
CA THR A 14 -8.76 4.26 -5.51
C THR A 14 -7.89 4.18 -4.26
N ASN A 15 -6.78 3.45 -4.37
CA ASN A 15 -5.72 3.43 -3.40
C ASN A 15 -4.84 4.69 -3.53
N LEU A 16 -5.26 5.78 -2.87
CA LEU A 16 -4.55 7.06 -2.90
C LEU A 16 -3.13 6.97 -2.35
N GLN A 17 -2.90 6.08 -1.38
CA GLN A 17 -1.58 5.83 -0.82
C GLN A 17 -0.68 5.20 -1.90
N ALA A 18 -1.13 4.15 -2.58
CA ALA A 18 -0.39 3.53 -3.66
C ALA A 18 -0.08 4.50 -4.80
N ARG A 19 -1.07 5.30 -5.21
CA ARG A 19 -0.89 6.33 -6.25
C ARG A 19 0.22 7.32 -5.90
N ALA A 20 0.34 7.69 -4.62
CA ALA A 20 1.39 8.59 -4.17
C ALA A 20 2.76 7.89 -4.12
N PHE A 21 2.84 6.69 -3.55
CA PHE A 21 4.11 6.08 -3.17
C PHE A 21 4.71 5.10 -4.19
N VAL A 22 3.89 4.33 -4.91
CA VAL A 22 4.38 3.29 -5.84
C VAL A 22 5.32 3.88 -6.91
N PRO A 23 5.02 5.00 -7.58
CA PRO A 23 5.93 5.58 -8.56
C PRO A 23 7.28 5.97 -7.93
N MET A 24 7.26 6.61 -6.76
CA MET A 24 8.47 7.02 -6.06
C MET A 24 9.32 5.82 -5.65
N PHE A 25 8.68 4.76 -5.14
CA PHE A 25 9.41 3.56 -4.73
C PHE A 25 10.05 2.85 -5.93
N ILE A 26 9.35 2.76 -7.07
CA ILE A 26 9.90 2.16 -8.29
C ILE A 26 11.10 2.96 -8.79
N GLU A 27 11.05 4.30 -8.72
CA GLU A 27 12.13 5.18 -9.17
C GLU A 27 13.43 4.99 -8.38
N VAL A 28 13.33 4.75 -7.07
CA VAL A 28 14.51 4.62 -6.18
C VAL A 28 15.00 3.17 -6.03
N LEU A 29 14.25 2.19 -6.53
CA LEU A 29 14.58 0.78 -6.38
C LEU A 29 15.73 0.39 -7.33
N ASP A 30 16.76 -0.28 -6.80
CA ASP A 30 17.78 -0.90 -7.63
C ASP A 30 17.25 -2.21 -8.24
N VAL A 31 16.79 -2.11 -9.49
CA VAL A 31 16.20 -3.24 -10.21
C VAL A 31 17.20 -4.33 -10.60
N ALA A 32 18.52 -4.08 -10.50
CA ALA A 32 19.54 -5.04 -10.92
C ALA A 32 19.65 -6.28 -10.00
N HIS A 33 19.09 -6.20 -8.79
CA HIS A 33 19.20 -7.23 -7.75
C HIS A 33 17.87 -7.93 -7.44
N LEU A 34 16.84 -7.73 -8.27
CA LEU A 34 15.54 -8.37 -8.07
C LEU A 34 15.56 -9.84 -8.52
N SER A 35 14.88 -10.70 -7.76
CA SER A 35 14.52 -12.02 -8.25
C SER A 35 13.48 -11.92 -9.38
N ASP A 36 13.29 -12.99 -10.12
CA ASP A 36 12.28 -13.05 -11.19
C ASP A 36 10.87 -12.75 -10.65
N GLU A 37 10.53 -13.27 -9.47
CA GLU A 37 9.24 -13.04 -8.81
C GLU A 37 9.06 -11.58 -8.38
N GLN A 38 10.13 -10.96 -7.88
CA GLN A 38 10.12 -9.54 -7.51
C GLN A 38 9.99 -8.64 -8.74
N GLY A 39 10.66 -9.00 -9.82
CA GLY A 39 10.53 -8.33 -11.12
C GLY A 39 9.11 -8.43 -11.68
N GLU A 40 8.47 -9.60 -11.58
CA GLU A 40 7.07 -9.77 -11.98
C GLU A 40 6.13 -8.92 -11.13
N ALA A 41 6.30 -8.92 -9.81
CA ALA A 41 5.51 -8.12 -8.89
C ALA A 41 5.64 -6.62 -9.20
N LEU A 42 6.86 -6.14 -9.47
CA LEU A 42 7.11 -4.75 -9.87
C LEU A 42 6.49 -4.43 -11.24
N GLY A 43 6.55 -5.38 -12.18
CA GLY A 43 5.89 -5.28 -13.48
C GLY A 43 4.37 -5.16 -13.37
N ARG A 44 3.75 -5.80 -12.37
CA ARG A 44 2.32 -5.67 -12.06
C ARG A 44 2.01 -4.33 -11.42
N LEU A 45 2.80 -3.89 -10.43
CA LEU A 45 2.63 -2.60 -9.75
C LEU A 45 2.80 -1.40 -10.69
N SER A 46 3.76 -1.45 -11.62
CA SER A 46 4.03 -0.35 -12.57
C SER A 46 2.91 -0.12 -13.59
N LYS A 47 2.03 -1.12 -13.79
CA LYS A 47 0.88 -1.05 -14.71
C LYS A 47 -0.45 -0.85 -13.99
N TRP A 48 -0.42 -0.74 -12.66
CA TRP A 48 -1.61 -0.61 -11.86
C TRP A 48 -2.23 0.78 -12.03
N ASP A 49 -3.54 0.83 -12.21
CA ASP A 49 -4.35 2.05 -12.24
C ASP A 49 -4.76 2.55 -10.83
N TYR A 50 -4.28 1.84 -9.81
CA TYR A 50 -4.53 2.10 -8.38
C TYR A 50 -5.97 1.87 -7.95
N LEU A 51 -6.75 1.09 -8.69
CA LEU A 51 -8.05 0.62 -8.24
C LEU A 51 -7.88 -0.65 -7.40
N ASP A 52 -8.41 -0.65 -6.17
CA ASP A 52 -8.44 -1.81 -5.27
C ASP A 52 -9.56 -2.77 -5.70
N GLU A 53 -9.37 -3.42 -6.84
CA GLU A 53 -10.25 -4.47 -7.33
C GLU A 53 -9.97 -5.82 -6.64
N VAL A 54 -11.01 -6.59 -6.34
CA VAL A 54 -10.92 -7.87 -5.60
C VAL A 54 -10.02 -8.89 -6.32
N GLU A 55 -10.05 -8.90 -7.64
CA GLU A 55 -9.28 -9.85 -8.47
C GLU A 55 -7.88 -9.33 -8.82
N ALA A 56 -7.55 -8.09 -8.42
CA ALA A 56 -6.24 -7.52 -8.66
C ALA A 56 -5.22 -8.01 -7.62
N SER A 57 -4.07 -8.47 -8.10
CA SER A 57 -2.93 -8.83 -7.24
C SER A 57 -2.22 -7.62 -6.62
N GLN A 58 -2.29 -6.47 -7.29
CA GLN A 58 -1.53 -5.26 -7.01
C GLN A 58 -1.83 -4.64 -5.64
N PRO A 59 -3.09 -4.52 -5.18
CA PRO A 59 -3.43 -4.08 -3.83
C PRO A 59 -2.73 -4.89 -2.75
N LEU A 60 -2.72 -6.22 -2.89
CA LEU A 60 -2.10 -7.12 -1.92
C LEU A 60 -0.57 -6.98 -1.93
N ILE A 61 0.04 -6.89 -3.11
CA ILE A 61 1.49 -6.67 -3.24
C ILE A 61 1.88 -5.35 -2.56
N PHE A 62 1.15 -4.27 -2.85
CA PHE A 62 1.40 -2.96 -2.24
C PHE A 62 1.25 -2.99 -0.71
N HIS A 63 0.17 -3.61 -0.21
CA HIS A 63 -0.06 -3.73 1.23
C HIS A 63 1.06 -4.52 1.93
N ARG A 64 1.52 -5.62 1.31
CA ARG A 64 2.66 -6.39 1.83
C ARG A 64 3.94 -5.56 1.84
N TRP A 65 4.22 -4.82 0.76
CA TRP A 65 5.39 -3.97 0.68
C TRP A 65 5.39 -2.89 1.76
N MET A 66 4.26 -2.20 1.96
CA MET A 66 4.11 -1.21 3.03
C MET A 66 4.32 -1.80 4.42
N ASN A 67 3.79 -3.01 4.69
CA ASN A 67 4.01 -3.68 5.97
C ASN A 67 5.50 -3.95 6.24
N GLU A 68 6.29 -4.33 5.22
CA GLU A 68 7.72 -4.54 5.39
C GLU A 68 8.48 -3.21 5.58
N ILE A 69 8.10 -2.15 4.87
CA ILE A 69 8.67 -0.81 5.08
C ILE A 69 8.39 -0.33 6.51
N GLU A 70 7.15 -0.48 6.98
CA GLU A 70 6.76 -0.10 8.35
C GLU A 70 7.57 -0.87 9.39
N LYS A 71 7.69 -2.21 9.26
CA LYS A 71 8.54 -3.01 10.16
C LYS A 71 9.97 -2.49 10.20
N LEU A 72 10.58 -2.23 9.05
CA LEU A 72 11.96 -1.73 8.98
C LEU A 72 12.14 -0.36 9.65
N LEU A 73 11.18 0.55 9.43
CA LEU A 73 11.19 1.88 10.06
C LEU A 73 11.01 1.79 11.57
N TYR A 74 10.14 0.90 12.03
CA TYR A 74 9.72 0.87 13.42
C TYR A 74 10.53 -0.06 14.32
N ASP A 75 11.05 -1.17 13.82
CA ASP A 75 11.77 -2.18 14.61
C ASP A 75 13.10 -1.64 15.18
N ASN A 76 13.68 -0.60 14.58
CA ASN A 76 14.99 -0.06 14.98
C ASN A 76 14.93 1.35 15.60
N GLU A 77 13.88 2.13 15.38
CA GLU A 77 13.83 3.55 15.78
C GLU A 77 12.88 3.85 16.93
N PHE A 78 11.93 2.96 17.24
CA PHE A 78 10.88 3.25 18.22
C PHE A 78 10.91 2.31 19.43
N PRO A 79 10.86 2.85 20.67
CA PRO A 79 10.69 2.03 21.86
C PRO A 79 9.44 1.15 21.76
N GLU A 80 9.51 -0.07 22.30
CA GLU A 80 8.45 -1.08 22.26
C GLU A 80 7.08 -0.56 22.73
N GLU A 81 7.08 0.35 23.71
CA GLU A 81 5.88 0.99 24.25
C GLU A 81 5.19 1.94 23.25
N VAL A 82 5.97 2.62 22.39
CA VAL A 82 5.43 3.46 21.31
C VAL A 82 4.82 2.58 20.23
N MET A 83 5.44 1.44 19.95
CA MET A 83 4.93 0.45 19.00
C MET A 83 3.62 -0.19 19.46
N GLU A 84 3.53 -0.53 20.74
CA GLU A 84 2.31 -1.08 21.31
C GLU A 84 1.15 -0.09 21.26
N PHE A 85 1.42 1.20 21.51
CA PHE A 85 0.43 2.28 21.40
C PHE A 85 -0.06 2.46 19.95
N LEU A 86 0.84 2.49 18.96
CA LEU A 86 0.47 2.60 17.55
C LEU A 86 -0.36 1.40 17.07
N ALA A 87 0.05 0.18 17.45
CA ALA A 87 -0.70 -1.04 17.13
C ALA A 87 -2.09 -1.07 17.77
N ALA A 88 -2.22 -0.60 19.02
CA ALA A 88 -3.51 -0.48 19.70
C ALA A 88 -4.44 0.50 18.98
N LYS A 89 -3.92 1.65 18.52
CA LYS A 89 -4.70 2.62 17.73
C LYS A 89 -5.16 2.06 16.38
N ALA A 90 -4.30 1.31 15.69
CA ALA A 90 -4.66 0.66 14.44
C ALA A 90 -5.81 -0.35 14.61
N ARG A 91 -5.80 -1.14 15.70
CA ARG A 91 -6.88 -2.08 16.04
C ARG A 91 -8.23 -1.41 16.32
N LEU A 92 -8.23 -0.24 16.97
CA LEU A 92 -9.44 0.54 17.24
C LEU A 92 -10.08 1.14 15.97
N ARG A 93 -9.31 1.31 14.89
CA ARG A 93 -9.82 1.86 13.62
C ARG A 93 -10.55 0.82 12.76
N ILE A 94 -10.40 -0.48 13.06
CA ILE A 94 -11.01 -1.59 12.30
C ILE A 94 -12.33 -2.07 12.97
N SER A 95 -12.69 -1.50 14.12
CA SER A 95 -13.84 -1.91 14.93
C SER A 95 -15.10 -1.04 14.78
N PHE A 96 -15.19 -0.23 13.71
CA PHE A 96 -16.35 0.62 13.40
C PHE A 96 -16.86 0.38 11.97
#